data_AF-A0A550GRB0-F1
#
_entry.id   AF-A0A550GRB0-F1
#
_cell.length_a   1.000
_cell.length_b   1.000
_cell.length_c   1.000
_cell.angle_alpha   90.00
_cell.angle_beta   90.00
_cell.angle_gamma   90.00
#
_symmetry.space_group_name_H-M   'P 1'
#
loop_
_entity.id
_entity.type
_entity.pdbx_description
1 polymer ?
#
loop_
_entity_poly.entity_id
_entity_poly.type
_entity_poly.pdbx_seq_one_letter_code
_entity_poly.pdbx_strand_id
1 'polypeptide(L)'
;MKKATAILFLLLFSFMLISNYNGATIRSIVGDSLRVERVSIDADGYTLSGVLFVPSDIQSDDLRPAVVCAHGLTHAKETMSGFALEIVRRGMVA
;
A
#
# COMPACT_ATOMS: atom_id res chain seq x y z
N MET A 1 -36.14 26.88 -2.18
CA MET A 1 -34.69 26.92 -1.83
C MET A 1 -34.29 25.74 -0.95
N LYS A 2 -34.84 25.55 0.26
CA LYS A 2 -34.43 24.48 1.20
C LYS A 2 -34.50 23.03 0.63
N LYS A 3 -35.55 22.67 -0.13
CA LYS A 3 -35.68 21.33 -0.74
C LYS A 3 -34.63 21.05 -1.82
N ALA A 4 -34.36 22.01 -2.70
CA ALA A 4 -33.35 21.88 -3.75
C ALA A 4 -31.93 21.74 -3.15
N THR A 5 -31.63 22.50 -2.10
CA THR A 5 -30.36 22.37 -1.37
C THR A 5 -30.23 21.01 -0.69
N ALA A 6 -31.30 20.47 -0.09
CA ALA A 6 -31.29 19.13 0.50
C ALA A 6 -31.08 18.02 -0.54
N ILE A 7 -31.71 18.13 -1.72
CA ILE A 7 -31.52 17.19 -2.82
C ILE A 7 -30.07 17.24 -3.33
N LEU A 8 -29.52 18.43 -3.54
CA LEU A 8 -28.13 18.60 -3.96
C LEU A 8 -27.16 18.01 -2.94
N PHE A 9 -27.40 18.22 -1.65
CA PHE A 9 -26.58 17.64 -0.58
C PHE A 9 -26.59 16.11 -0.62
N LEU A 10 -27.77 15.49 -0.73
CA LEU A 10 -27.89 14.03 -0.81
C LEU A 10 -27.20 13.45 -2.04
N LEU A 11 -27.23 14.17 -3.16
CA LEU A 11 -26.61 13.76 -4.41
C LEU A 11 -25.07 13.78 -4.29
N LEU A 12 -24.51 14.88 -3.76
CA LEU A 12 -23.07 14.97 -3.47
C LEU A 12 -22.61 13.95 -2.43
N PHE A 13 -23.42 13.73 -1.39
CA PHE A 13 -23.12 12.74 -0.36
C PHE A 13 -23.14 11.32 -0.91
N SER A 14 -24.13 10.97 -1.75
CA SER A 14 -24.13 9.68 -2.45
C SER A 14 -22.91 9.52 -3.36
N PHE A 15 -22.55 10.57 -4.11
CA PHE A 15 -21.38 10.53 -4.98
C PHE A 15 -20.09 10.29 -4.17
N MET A 16 -19.95 10.94 -3.02
CA MET A 16 -18.84 10.72 -2.08
C MET A 16 -18.79 9.26 -1.61
N LEU A 17 -19.92 8.69 -1.18
CA LEU A 17 -19.99 7.30 -0.73
C LEU A 17 -19.65 6.29 -1.84
N ILE A 18 -20.18 6.50 -3.04
CA ILE A 18 -19.90 5.66 -4.21
C ILE A 18 -18.42 5.73 -4.57
N SER A 19 -17.83 6.92 -4.61
CA SER A 19 -16.40 7.08 -4.91
C SER A 19 -15.51 6.38 -3.88
N ASN A 20 -15.85 6.47 -2.59
CA ASN A 20 -15.12 5.81 -1.52
C ASN A 20 -15.22 4.28 -1.60
N TYR A 21 -16.40 3.73 -1.92
CA TYR A 21 -16.58 2.29 -2.11
C TYR A 21 -15.74 1.75 -3.27
N ASN A 22 -15.74 2.45 -4.42
CA ASN A 22 -14.92 2.07 -5.57
C ASN A 22 -13.41 2.17 -5.27
N GLY A 23 -12.98 3.18 -4.50
CA GLY A 23 -11.59 3.28 -4.03
C GLY A 23 -11.19 2.13 -3.10
N ALA A 24 -12.12 1.65 -2.28
CA ALA A 24 -11.88 0.53 -1.37
C ALA A 24 -11.73 -0.81 -2.10
N THR A 25 -12.51 -1.08 -3.14
CA THR A 25 -12.40 -2.33 -3.93
C THR A 25 -11.13 -2.39 -4.77
N ILE A 26 -10.66 -1.27 -5.33
CA ILE A 26 -9.37 -1.21 -6.03
C ILE A 26 -8.22 -1.49 -5.05
N ARG A 27 -8.31 -0.99 -3.81
CA ARG A 27 -7.34 -1.27 -2.74
C ARG A 27 -7.42 -2.70 -2.22
N SER A 28 -8.62 -3.31 -2.14
CA SER A 28 -8.78 -4.64 -1.56
C SER A 28 -8.18 -5.75 -2.42
N ILE A 29 -8.09 -5.57 -3.74
CA ILE A 29 -7.34 -6.47 -4.63
C ILE A 29 -5.88 -6.60 -4.18
N VAL A 30 -5.32 -5.53 -3.62
CA VAL A 30 -3.93 -5.52 -3.13
C VAL A 30 -3.85 -5.95 -1.65
N GLY A 31 -4.87 -5.65 -0.85
CA GLY A 31 -4.88 -5.94 0.59
C GLY A 31 -5.00 -7.43 0.95
N ASP A 32 -5.78 -8.20 0.21
CA ASP A 32 -5.93 -9.65 0.46
C ASP A 32 -4.72 -10.46 -0.04
N SER A 33 -3.91 -9.89 -0.94
CA SER A 33 -2.79 -10.56 -1.58
C SER A 33 -1.41 -10.13 -1.08
N LEU A 34 -1.34 -9.48 0.09
CA LEU A 34 -0.12 -8.80 0.55
C LEU A 34 0.18 -9.08 2.02
N ARG A 35 1.39 -9.59 2.28
CA ARG A 35 1.96 -9.70 3.63
C ARG A 35 2.94 -8.55 3.84
N VAL A 36 2.75 -7.80 4.91
CA VAL A 36 3.63 -6.66 5.27
C VAL A 36 4.30 -6.96 6.60
N GLU A 37 5.63 -6.93 6.61
CA GLU A 37 6.45 -7.25 7.78
C GLU A 37 7.40 -6.10 8.10
N ARG A 38 7.73 -5.93 9.38
CA ARG A 38 8.84 -5.06 9.79
C ARG A 38 10.09 -5.90 9.89
N VAL A 39 11.14 -5.46 9.23
CA VAL A 39 12.43 -6.15 9.22
C VAL A 39 13.50 -5.31 9.90
N SER A 40 14.43 -5.99 10.54
CA SER A 40 15.60 -5.42 11.18
C SER A 40 16.82 -6.12 10.61
N ILE A 41 17.73 -5.34 10.03
CA ILE A 41 18.88 -5.82 9.29
C ILE A 41 20.13 -5.32 10.02
N ASP A 42 21.02 -6.24 10.37
CA ASP A 42 22.32 -5.88 10.93
C ASP A 42 23.21 -5.29 9.83
N ALA A 43 23.82 -4.14 10.11
CA ALA A 43 24.59 -3.36 9.16
C ALA A 43 25.81 -2.74 9.85
N ASP A 44 26.91 -3.51 9.92
CA ASP A 44 28.23 -3.08 10.40
C ASP A 44 28.19 -2.19 11.65
N GLY A 45 27.60 -2.71 12.73
CA GLY A 45 27.49 -2.00 14.01
C GLY A 45 26.28 -1.06 14.13
N TYR A 46 25.47 -0.99 13.08
CA TYR A 46 24.18 -0.30 13.06
C TYR A 46 23.04 -1.29 12.77
N THR A 47 21.82 -0.88 13.11
CA THR A 47 20.63 -1.66 12.78
C THR A 47 19.77 -0.86 11.81
N LEU A 48 19.63 -1.38 10.59
CA LEU A 48 18.73 -0.84 9.59
C LEU A 48 17.33 -1.41 9.82
N SER A 49 16.32 -0.54 9.83
CA SER A 49 14.92 -0.96 9.91
C SER A 49 14.22 -0.76 8.57
N GLY A 50 13.42 -1.73 8.16
CA GLY A 50 12.69 -1.73 6.89
C GLY A 50 11.25 -2.19 7.04
N VAL A 51 10.46 -1.96 6.00
CA VAL A 51 9.14 -2.56 5.81
C VAL A 51 9.23 -3.44 4.58
N LEU A 52 8.95 -4.74 4.75
CA LEU A 52 9.01 -5.75 3.71
C LEU A 52 7.60 -6.03 3.21
N PHE A 53 7.39 -5.89 1.91
CA PHE A 53 6.14 -6.16 1.22
C PHE A 53 6.29 -7.44 0.39
N VAL A 54 5.50 -8.47 0.71
CA VAL A 54 5.57 -9.79 0.09
C VAL A 54 4.21 -10.14 -0.53
N PRO A 55 4.14 -10.53 -1.81
CA PRO A 55 2.95 -11.17 -2.37
C PRO A 55 2.53 -12.39 -1.54
N SER A 56 1.24 -12.55 -1.24
CA SER A 56 0.75 -13.63 -0.38
C SER A 56 0.84 -15.02 -1.02
N ASP A 57 1.06 -15.09 -2.33
CA ASP A 57 1.16 -16.33 -3.11
C ASP A 57 2.60 -16.90 -3.17
N ILE A 58 3.61 -16.15 -2.70
CA ILE A 58 4.99 -16.62 -2.62
C ILE A 58 5.13 -17.76 -1.61
N GLN A 59 5.73 -18.86 -2.07
CA GLN A 59 6.20 -19.97 -1.23
C GLN A 59 7.72 -19.89 -1.02
N SER A 60 8.24 -20.63 -0.04
CA SER A 60 9.65 -20.58 0.36
C SER A 60 10.64 -21.01 -0.73
N ASP A 61 10.18 -21.73 -1.76
CA ASP A 61 10.95 -22.18 -2.92
C ASP A 61 10.77 -21.30 -4.17
N ASP A 62 9.94 -20.25 -4.10
CA ASP A 62 9.68 -19.33 -5.20
C ASP A 62 10.72 -18.19 -5.24
N LEU A 63 11.60 -18.22 -6.24
CA LEU A 63 12.67 -17.23 -6.46
C LEU A 63 12.14 -16.02 -7.24
N ARG A 64 11.49 -15.09 -6.54
CA ARG A 64 11.04 -13.82 -7.14
C ARG A 64 12.07 -12.70 -6.98
N PRO A 65 12.13 -11.74 -7.92
CA PRO A 65 13.01 -10.57 -7.78
C PRO A 65 12.63 -9.75 -6.55
N ALA A 66 13.64 -9.23 -5.86
CA ALA A 66 13.47 -8.27 -4.77
C ALA A 66 13.99 -6.88 -5.20
N VAL A 67 13.24 -5.83 -4.86
CA VAL A 67 13.60 -4.43 -5.16
C VAL A 67 13.68 -3.63 -3.87
N VAL A 68 14.85 -3.07 -3.58
CA VAL A 68 15.03 -2.24 -2.38
C VAL A 68 14.58 -0.81 -2.66
N CYS A 69 13.56 -0.35 -1.92
CA CYS A 69 13.07 1.03 -2.00
C CYS A 69 13.68 1.89 -0.89
N ALA A 70 14.70 2.70 -1.21
CA ALA A 70 15.32 3.62 -0.28
C ALA A 70 14.67 5.02 -0.33
N HIS A 71 14.39 5.59 0.84
CA HIS A 71 13.94 6.98 0.95
C HIS A 71 15.12 7.96 0.97
N GLY A 72 14.85 9.24 0.69
CA GLY A 72 15.84 10.31 0.82
C GLY A 72 16.12 10.71 2.27
N LEU A 73 17.00 11.70 2.47
CA LEU A 73 17.34 12.23 3.79
C LEU A 73 16.08 12.72 4.54
N THR A 74 16.04 12.51 5.87
CA THR A 74 14.96 12.94 6.79
C THR A 74 13.59 12.28 6.63
N HIS A 75 13.51 11.16 5.92
CA HIS A 75 12.29 10.38 5.78
C HIS A 75 12.31 9.10 6.62
N ALA A 76 11.14 8.48 6.76
CA ALA A 76 10.97 7.20 7.42
C ALA A 76 10.89 6.07 6.37
N LYS A 77 11.13 4.83 6.80
CA LYS A 77 11.03 3.62 5.96
C LYS A 77 9.68 3.47 5.25
N GLU A 78 8.61 4.03 5.81
CA GLU A 78 7.26 3.98 5.25
C GLU A 78 7.05 4.94 4.06
N THR A 79 7.92 5.93 3.83
CA THR A 79 7.74 6.96 2.79
C THR A 79 7.68 6.37 1.38
N MET A 80 8.33 5.23 1.15
CA MET A 80 8.33 4.55 -0.15
C MET A 80 7.24 3.49 -0.32
N SER A 81 6.33 3.32 0.65
CA SER A 81 5.33 2.23 0.65
C SER A 81 4.45 2.19 -0.60
N GLY A 82 4.12 3.35 -1.19
CA GLY A 82 3.32 3.40 -2.42
C GLY A 82 4.04 2.78 -3.63
N PHE A 83 5.35 2.99 -3.73
CA PHE A 83 6.18 2.38 -4.78
C PHE A 83 6.35 0.87 -4.54
N ALA A 84 6.64 0.48 -3.28
CA ALA A 84 6.75 -0.92 -2.90
C ALA A 84 5.47 -1.71 -3.20
N LEU A 85 4.31 -1.13 -2.93
CA LEU A 85 3.02 -1.73 -3.22
C LEU A 85 2.82 -2.03 -4.72
N GLU A 86 3.24 -1.11 -5.57
CA GLU A 86 3.12 -1.22 -7.03
C GLU A 86 4.12 -2.24 -7.59
N ILE A 87 5.31 -2.35 -7.00
CA ILE A 87 6.29 -3.41 -7.29
C ILE A 87 5.71 -4.78 -6.93
N VAL A 88 5.10 -4.90 -5.75
CA VAL A 88 4.47 -6.15 -5.31
C VAL A 88 3.29 -6.56 -6.19
N ARG A 89 2.52 -5.61 -6.71
CA ARG A 89 1.47 -5.89 -7.71
C ARG A 89 1.99 -6.52 -9.01
N ARG A 90 3.29 -6.41 -9.30
CA ARG A 90 3.95 -7.07 -10.46
C ARG A 90 4.53 -8.44 -10.09
N GLY A 91 4.27 -8.94 -8.89
CA GLY A 91 4.75 -10.23 -8.41
C GLY A 91 6.17 -10.19 -7.85
N MET A 92 6.76 -9.02 -7.61
CA MET A 92 8.08 -8.90 -6.98
C MET A 92 7.95 -8.73 -5.47
N VAL A 93 9.06 -8.86 -4.74
CA VAL A 93 9.18 -8.48 -3.32
C VAL A 93 9.79 -7.07 -3.23
N ALA A 94 9.36 -6.25 -2.27
CA ALA A 94 9.83 -4.87 -2.12
C ALA A 94 10.05 -4.42 -0.68
#